data_AF-A0AAI8IG33-F1
#
_entry.id   AF-A0AAI8IG33-F1
#
_cell.length_a   1.000
_cell.length_b   1.000
_cell.length_c   1.000
_cell.angle_alpha   90.00
_cell.angle_beta   90.00
_cell.angle_gamma   90.00
#
_symmetry.space_group_name_H-M   'P 1'
#
loop_
_entity.id
_entity.type
_entity.pdbx_description
1 polymer ?
#
loop_
_entity_poly.entity_id
_entity_poly.type
_entity_poly.pdbx_seq_one_letter_code
_entity_poly.pdbx_strand_id
1 'polypeptide(L)'
;MHAPLSPQAPAEALRATLAELVDGLPPRQAAQATARLIANYRGATPTDAPVLRDRSDVVAYAAYRMPATFEADRAALGALADAVPQWTPSGHTDIGGGTGAAVWAAADIWPDPADGAAPRPVTVLDWAEPALALGRELAARAPSAALRDARWRRARIDAALDVPPTGLVTVSYVLGELTPADRTAVVDAAAGAAEVVAVVEPGTPDGYRRIIEARDRLVAAGFHIAAPCPHSAACPIEEGTDWCHFAARVSRSSLHRQVKGASLAWEDEKFSYVAATRFRPGPATARVVRRPQTRKGQVLLDLCRDTEELSRETVTKRQGPLYRAARDTAWGDPWPPREDPAP
;
A
#
# COMPACT_ATOMS: atom_id res chain seq x y z
N MET A 1 11.73 32.32 -22.61
CA MET A 1 10.71 31.30 -22.92
C MET A 1 10.84 30.22 -21.86
N HIS A 2 10.00 30.29 -20.83
CA HIS A 2 9.97 29.26 -19.79
C HIS A 2 9.38 27.99 -20.42
N ALA A 3 10.15 26.91 -20.44
CA ALA A 3 9.62 25.60 -20.76
C ALA A 3 8.45 25.31 -19.81
N PRO A 4 7.32 24.78 -20.29
CA PRO A 4 6.26 24.34 -19.40
C PRO A 4 6.85 23.29 -18.45
N LEU A 5 6.71 23.54 -17.14
CA LEU A 5 7.03 22.55 -16.12
C LEU A 5 6.21 21.30 -16.42
N SER A 6 6.86 20.16 -16.61
CA SER A 6 6.18 18.87 -16.69
C SER A 6 5.24 18.74 -15.48
N PRO A 7 4.01 18.22 -15.65
CA PRO A 7 3.10 18.05 -14.52
C PRO A 7 3.79 17.20 -13.45
N GLN A 8 3.86 17.72 -12.23
CA GLN A 8 4.49 17.07 -11.08
C GLN A 8 3.77 15.75 -10.79
N ALA A 9 4.52 14.66 -10.59
CA ALA A 9 3.94 13.36 -10.26
C ALA A 9 3.21 13.40 -8.90
N PRO A 10 2.10 12.65 -8.71
CA PRO A 10 1.35 12.62 -7.45
C PRO A 10 2.23 12.35 -6.22
N ALA A 11 3.21 11.45 -6.32
CA ALA A 11 4.16 11.16 -5.24
C ALA A 11 4.96 12.40 -4.79
N GLU A 12 5.42 13.22 -5.73
CA GLU A 12 6.20 14.41 -5.44
C GLU A 12 5.32 15.52 -4.87
N ALA A 13 4.13 15.71 -5.44
CA ALA A 13 3.16 16.69 -4.97
C ALA A 13 2.69 16.39 -3.54
N LEU A 14 2.47 15.11 -3.20
CA LEU A 14 2.12 14.69 -1.84
C LEU A 14 3.23 15.05 -0.85
N ARG A 15 4.48 14.72 -1.17
CA ARG A 15 5.64 15.03 -0.32
C ARG A 15 5.80 16.53 -0.10
N ALA A 16 5.69 17.33 -1.16
CA ALA A 16 5.78 18.78 -1.08
C ALA A 16 4.65 19.37 -0.21
N THR A 17 3.41 18.94 -0.44
CA THR A 17 2.25 19.42 0.31
C THR A 17 2.34 19.09 1.79
N LEU A 18 2.73 17.86 2.14
CA LEU A 18 2.92 17.45 3.54
C LEU A 18 4.04 18.25 4.22
N ALA A 19 5.12 18.56 3.52
CA ALA A 19 6.21 19.38 4.06
C ALA A 19 5.73 20.80 4.39
N GLU A 20 4.98 21.44 3.49
CA GLU A 20 4.43 22.78 3.73
C GLU A 20 3.44 22.82 4.90
N LEU A 21 2.57 21.81 5.02
CA LEU A 21 1.61 21.75 6.13
C LEU A 21 2.30 21.62 7.48
N VAL A 22 3.40 20.89 7.52
CA VAL A 22 4.24 20.75 8.71
C VAL A 22 4.95 22.05 9.04
N ASP A 23 5.56 22.71 8.05
CA ASP A 23 6.26 23.98 8.23
C ASP A 23 5.31 25.10 8.70
N GLY A 24 4.03 25.00 8.37
CA GLY A 24 2.97 25.87 8.86
C GLY A 24 2.54 25.64 10.31
N LEU A 25 2.99 24.57 10.99
CA LEU A 25 2.66 24.32 12.40
C LEU A 25 3.57 25.09 13.36
N PRO A 26 3.06 25.57 14.51
CA PRO A 26 3.91 26.11 15.56
C PRO A 26 4.94 25.06 16.02
N PRO A 27 6.25 25.37 16.11
CA PRO A 27 7.30 24.38 16.39
C PRO A 27 7.07 23.54 17.66
N ARG A 28 6.50 24.16 18.71
CA ARG A 28 6.15 23.46 19.96
C ARG A 28 5.03 22.44 19.77
N GLN A 29 4.03 22.74 18.93
CA GLN A 29 2.92 21.82 18.66
C GLN A 29 3.37 20.66 17.77
N ALA A 30 4.18 20.93 16.73
CA ALA A 30 4.76 19.89 15.89
C ALA A 30 5.58 18.88 16.72
N ALA A 31 6.44 19.38 17.62
CA ALA A 31 7.24 18.54 18.51
C ALA A 31 6.39 17.73 19.50
N GLN A 32 5.35 18.33 20.09
CA GLN A 32 4.46 17.64 21.04
C GLN A 32 3.59 16.57 20.37
N ALA A 33 2.99 16.88 19.22
CA ALA A 33 2.21 15.93 18.44
C ALA A 33 3.07 14.73 18.03
N THR A 34 4.29 15.01 17.60
CA THR A 34 5.28 13.98 17.27
C THR A 34 5.64 13.10 18.48
N ALA A 35 5.96 13.70 19.63
CA ALA A 35 6.34 12.94 20.82
C ALA A 35 5.22 11.99 21.27
N ARG A 36 3.96 12.44 21.16
CA ARG A 36 2.77 11.62 21.42
C ARG A 36 2.64 10.47 20.44
N LEU A 37 2.87 10.69 19.14
CA LEU A 37 2.86 9.64 18.12
C LEU A 37 3.90 8.55 18.38
N ILE A 38 5.12 8.94 18.78
CA ILE A 38 6.19 7.99 19.11
C ILE A 38 5.84 7.15 20.34
N ALA A 39 5.26 7.77 21.38
CA ALA A 39 4.88 7.10 22.62
C ALA A 39 3.74 6.07 22.40
N ASN A 40 2.74 6.43 21.60
CA ASN A 40 1.57 5.58 21.35
C ASN A 40 1.86 4.39 20.44
N TYR A 41 2.90 4.46 19.60
CA TYR A 41 3.24 3.40 18.63
C TYR A 41 4.24 2.36 19.17
N ARG A 42 4.92 2.66 20.29
CA ARG A 42 5.86 1.73 20.96
C ARG A 42 5.22 0.96 22.13
N GLY A 43 3.96 1.22 22.46
CA GLY A 43 3.22 0.55 23.53
C GLY A 43 1.90 -0.05 23.03
N ALA A 44 1.31 -0.95 23.83
CA ALA A 44 -0.06 -1.42 23.62
C ALA A 44 -1.04 -0.28 23.86
N THR A 45 -1.84 0.07 22.85
CA THR A 45 -2.74 1.23 22.89
C THR A 45 -3.92 0.98 23.84
N PRO A 46 -4.20 1.85 24.82
CA PRO A 46 -5.48 1.89 25.52
C PRO A 46 -6.56 2.47 24.59
N THR A 47 -7.70 1.80 24.50
CA THR A 47 -8.81 2.04 23.56
C THR A 47 -9.67 3.30 23.80
N ASP A 48 -9.33 4.18 24.74
CA ASP A 48 -10.33 5.10 25.31
C ASP A 48 -10.07 6.61 25.06
N ALA A 49 -9.07 6.98 24.26
CA ALA A 49 -8.82 8.38 23.90
C ALA A 49 -8.63 8.57 22.37
N PRO A 50 -9.28 9.56 21.73
CA PRO A 50 -9.05 9.83 20.32
C PRO A 50 -7.58 10.18 20.11
N VAL A 51 -6.88 9.43 19.25
CA VAL A 51 -5.47 9.69 18.90
C VAL A 51 -5.32 11.01 18.11
N LEU A 52 -6.39 11.43 17.44
CA LEU A 52 -6.47 12.60 16.56
C LEU A 52 -7.45 13.64 17.13
N ARG A 53 -6.97 14.55 17.99
CA ARG A 53 -7.84 15.48 18.75
C ARG A 53 -7.95 16.87 18.13
N ASP A 54 -6.88 17.31 17.46
CA ASP A 54 -6.80 18.62 16.83
C ASP A 54 -6.04 18.54 15.49
N ARG A 55 -6.06 19.63 14.73
CA ARG A 55 -5.41 19.72 13.42
C ARG A 55 -3.91 19.40 13.48
N SER A 56 -3.23 19.82 14.53
CA SER A 56 -1.78 19.64 14.68
C SER A 56 -1.45 18.16 14.90
N ASP A 57 -2.24 17.43 15.69
CA ASP A 57 -2.10 15.98 15.87
C ASP A 57 -2.30 15.23 14.53
N VAL A 58 -3.28 15.64 13.71
CA VAL A 58 -3.56 15.00 12.40
C VAL A 58 -2.50 15.30 11.35
N VAL A 59 -2.04 16.54 11.23
CA VAL A 59 -0.97 16.92 10.30
C VAL A 59 0.33 16.21 10.66
N ALA A 60 0.68 16.16 11.95
CA ALA A 60 1.86 15.42 12.41
C ALA A 60 1.73 13.92 12.14
N TYR A 61 0.55 13.33 12.38
CA TYR A 61 0.28 11.92 12.07
C TYR A 61 0.46 11.63 10.58
N ALA A 62 -0.18 12.45 9.72
CA ALA A 62 -0.12 12.29 8.27
C ALA A 62 1.31 12.44 7.76
N ALA A 63 2.03 13.48 8.18
CA ALA A 63 3.43 13.66 7.82
C ALA A 63 4.29 12.48 8.28
N TYR A 64 3.97 11.89 9.43
CA TYR A 64 4.71 10.76 10.00
C TYR A 64 4.41 9.42 9.30
N ARG A 65 3.14 9.06 9.06
CA ARG A 65 2.71 7.74 8.55
C ARG A 65 2.31 7.70 7.08
N MET A 66 1.71 8.77 6.55
CA MET A 66 1.13 8.75 5.20
C MET A 66 2.18 8.46 4.12
N PRO A 67 3.42 8.99 4.15
CA PRO A 67 4.45 8.63 3.16
C PRO A 67 4.80 7.14 3.16
N ALA A 68 4.82 6.51 4.32
CA ALA A 68 5.11 5.08 4.44
C ALA A 68 3.96 4.22 3.91
N THR A 69 2.73 4.60 4.26
CA THR A 69 1.50 3.95 3.78
C THR A 69 1.38 4.09 2.26
N PHE A 70 1.63 5.29 1.73
CA PHE A 70 1.65 5.58 0.29
C PHE A 70 2.64 4.68 -0.46
N GLU A 71 3.88 4.53 0.00
CA GLU A 71 4.86 3.68 -0.70
C GLU A 71 4.52 2.19 -0.62
N ALA A 72 3.90 1.73 0.49
CA ALA A 72 3.41 0.36 0.61
C ALA A 72 2.23 0.11 -0.36
N ASP A 73 1.25 1.02 -0.40
CA ASP A 73 0.12 0.94 -1.32
C ASP A 73 0.59 1.02 -2.77
N ARG A 74 1.51 1.92 -3.09
CA ARG A 74 2.07 2.08 -4.44
C ARG A 74 2.79 0.82 -4.89
N ALA A 75 3.53 0.16 -4.01
CA ALA A 75 4.17 -1.12 -4.32
C ALA A 75 3.14 -2.24 -4.55
N ALA A 76 2.11 -2.34 -3.71
CA ALA A 76 1.04 -3.35 -3.86
C ALA A 76 0.21 -3.14 -5.14
N LEU A 77 -0.21 -1.89 -5.40
CA LEU A 77 -0.99 -1.52 -6.58
C LEU A 77 -0.17 -1.59 -7.87
N GLY A 78 1.13 -1.28 -7.83
CA GLY A 78 2.02 -1.48 -8.96
C GLY A 78 2.15 -2.96 -9.34
N ALA A 79 2.34 -3.84 -8.35
CA ALA A 79 2.38 -5.29 -8.59
C ALA A 79 1.05 -5.84 -9.12
N LEU A 80 -0.08 -5.27 -8.69
CA LEU A 80 -1.39 -5.56 -9.25
C LEU A 80 -1.46 -5.10 -10.73
N ALA A 81 -1.10 -3.86 -11.04
CA ALA A 81 -1.12 -3.33 -12.40
C ALA A 81 -0.24 -4.17 -13.35
N ASP A 82 0.93 -4.62 -12.90
CA ASP A 82 1.79 -5.53 -13.66
C ASP A 82 1.11 -6.89 -13.94
N ALA A 83 0.33 -7.40 -12.99
CA ALA A 83 -0.39 -8.66 -13.15
C ALA A 83 -1.61 -8.54 -14.09
N VAL A 84 -2.14 -7.34 -14.28
CA VAL A 84 -3.33 -7.07 -15.12
C VAL A 84 -3.14 -5.82 -16.01
N PRO A 85 -2.16 -5.81 -16.94
CA PRO A 85 -1.69 -4.59 -17.61
C PRO A 85 -2.72 -3.92 -18.53
N GLN A 86 -3.78 -4.63 -18.91
CA GLN A 86 -4.85 -4.11 -19.76
C GLN A 86 -6.03 -3.53 -18.95
N TRP A 87 -6.02 -3.70 -17.64
CA TRP A 87 -7.10 -3.25 -16.78
C TRP A 87 -6.75 -1.94 -16.10
N THR A 88 -7.73 -1.05 -16.03
CA THR A 88 -7.68 0.18 -15.24
C THR A 88 -8.97 0.31 -14.42
N PRO A 89 -8.93 0.89 -13.22
CA PRO A 89 -10.10 0.98 -12.37
C PRO A 89 -11.13 1.95 -12.94
N SER A 90 -12.35 1.45 -13.18
CA SER A 90 -13.52 2.25 -13.57
C SER A 90 -14.02 3.18 -12.45
N GLY A 91 -13.61 2.90 -11.21
CA GLY A 91 -13.85 3.68 -10.00
C GLY A 91 -12.98 3.13 -8.86
N HIS A 92 -12.80 3.92 -7.79
CA HIS A 92 -12.02 3.52 -6.63
C HIS A 92 -12.71 3.90 -5.33
N THR A 93 -12.94 2.93 -4.44
CA THR A 93 -13.35 3.16 -3.05
C THR A 93 -12.25 2.72 -2.09
N ASP A 94 -11.84 3.59 -1.19
CA ASP A 94 -10.84 3.32 -0.15
C ASP A 94 -11.52 3.23 1.22
N ILE A 95 -11.55 2.03 1.81
CA ILE A 95 -12.20 1.75 3.10
C ILE A 95 -11.15 1.87 4.20
N GLY A 96 -11.42 2.73 5.18
CA GLY A 96 -10.44 3.09 6.21
C GLY A 96 -9.32 3.96 5.66
N GLY A 97 -9.60 4.74 4.62
CA GLY A 97 -8.56 5.44 3.87
C GLY A 97 -7.90 6.58 4.65
N GLY A 98 -8.47 7.03 5.77
CA GLY A 98 -7.93 8.09 6.60
C GLY A 98 -7.61 9.36 5.81
N THR A 99 -6.32 9.69 5.71
CA THR A 99 -5.82 10.85 4.94
C THR A 99 -5.64 10.57 3.44
N GLY A 100 -5.96 9.35 2.99
CA GLY A 100 -6.05 8.93 1.59
C GLY A 100 -4.77 8.39 0.97
N ALA A 101 -3.88 7.74 1.73
CA ALA A 101 -2.62 7.22 1.19
C ALA A 101 -2.84 6.32 -0.05
N ALA A 102 -3.82 5.42 0.01
CA ALA A 102 -4.11 4.48 -1.06
C ALA A 102 -4.70 5.16 -2.30
N VAL A 103 -5.56 6.19 -2.15
CA VAL A 103 -6.08 6.94 -3.31
C VAL A 103 -4.98 7.74 -4.02
N TRP A 104 -4.02 8.27 -3.27
CA TRP A 104 -2.84 8.92 -3.85
C TRP A 104 -1.95 7.91 -4.58
N ALA A 105 -1.73 6.73 -4.01
CA ALA A 105 -0.99 5.66 -4.67
C ALA A 105 -1.68 5.19 -5.95
N ALA A 106 -3.01 5.01 -5.92
CA ALA A 106 -3.79 4.65 -7.11
C ALA A 106 -3.72 5.72 -8.20
N ALA A 107 -3.67 7.01 -7.85
CA ALA A 107 -3.48 8.11 -8.80
C ALA A 107 -2.08 8.12 -9.44
N ASP A 108 -1.07 7.62 -8.75
CA ASP A 108 0.29 7.47 -9.29
C ASP A 108 0.40 6.27 -10.25
N ILE A 109 -0.25 5.15 -9.93
CA ILE A 109 -0.26 3.93 -10.76
C ILE A 109 -1.16 4.09 -12.00
N TRP A 110 -2.36 4.65 -11.82
CA TRP A 110 -3.30 4.91 -12.89
C TRP A 110 -3.55 6.42 -12.99
N PRO A 111 -2.80 7.17 -13.82
CA PRO A 111 -3.00 8.60 -13.95
C PRO A 111 -4.36 8.94 -14.58
N ASP A 112 -4.76 10.21 -14.53
CA ASP A 112 -5.97 10.66 -15.22
C ASP A 112 -5.84 10.49 -16.74
N PRO A 113 -6.96 10.26 -17.46
CA PRO A 113 -6.93 10.12 -18.90
C PRO A 113 -6.35 11.36 -19.59
N ALA A 114 -5.35 11.17 -20.46
CA ALA A 114 -4.71 12.25 -21.20
C ALA A 114 -5.57 12.78 -22.36
N ASP A 115 -6.56 12.01 -22.79
CA ASP A 115 -7.48 12.31 -23.90
C ASP A 115 -8.66 13.20 -23.50
N GLY A 116 -8.71 13.66 -22.24
CA GLY A 116 -9.78 14.51 -21.72
C GLY A 116 -11.05 13.74 -21.33
N ALA A 117 -11.01 12.40 -21.30
CA ALA A 117 -12.07 11.62 -20.69
C ALA A 117 -12.22 11.96 -19.19
N ALA A 118 -13.42 11.75 -18.65
CA ALA A 118 -13.70 12.06 -17.25
C ALA A 118 -12.78 11.25 -16.31
N PRO A 119 -12.27 11.85 -15.23
CA PRO A 119 -11.49 11.11 -14.23
C PRO A 119 -12.38 10.05 -13.57
N ARG A 120 -11.76 8.95 -13.12
CA ARG A 120 -12.48 7.91 -12.39
C ARG A 120 -13.06 8.47 -11.09
N PRO A 121 -14.28 8.06 -10.68
CA PRO A 121 -14.81 8.44 -9.38
C PRO A 121 -13.98 7.81 -8.26
N VAL A 122 -13.60 8.64 -7.28
CA VAL A 122 -12.87 8.22 -6.08
C VAL A 122 -13.73 8.48 -4.85
N THR A 123 -13.83 7.52 -3.93
CA THR A 123 -14.51 7.67 -2.63
C THR A 123 -13.59 7.19 -1.52
N VAL A 124 -13.44 7.99 -0.47
CA VAL A 124 -12.74 7.61 0.77
C VAL A 124 -13.76 7.49 1.90
N LEU A 125 -13.79 6.33 2.55
CA LEU A 125 -14.65 6.03 3.69
C LEU A 125 -13.79 5.90 4.94
N ASP A 126 -14.06 6.69 5.97
CA ASP A 126 -13.35 6.59 7.24
C ASP A 126 -14.24 7.03 8.42
N TRP A 127 -13.95 6.57 9.63
CA TRP A 127 -14.69 6.97 10.83
C TRP A 127 -14.19 8.30 11.41
N ALA A 128 -12.92 8.65 11.17
CA ALA A 128 -12.22 9.79 11.73
C ALA A 128 -12.34 11.02 10.83
N GLU A 129 -13.33 11.88 11.12
CA GLU A 129 -13.54 13.16 10.42
C GLU A 129 -12.27 14.03 10.33
N PRO A 130 -11.42 14.16 11.37
CA PRO A 130 -10.21 14.96 11.24
C PRO A 130 -9.25 14.45 10.15
N ALA A 131 -9.14 13.13 9.97
CA ALA A 131 -8.33 12.53 8.92
C ALA A 131 -8.92 12.80 7.52
N LEU A 132 -10.25 12.65 7.37
CA LEU A 132 -10.96 12.97 6.13
C LEU A 132 -10.82 14.45 5.74
N ALA A 133 -10.91 15.35 6.73
CA ALA A 133 -10.75 16.78 6.51
C ALA A 133 -9.35 17.12 5.99
N LEU A 134 -8.30 16.54 6.59
CA LEU A 134 -6.93 16.72 6.10
C LEU A 134 -6.74 16.08 4.73
N GLY A 135 -7.25 14.87 4.51
CA GLY A 135 -7.17 14.19 3.21
C GLY A 135 -7.79 15.01 2.09
N ARG A 136 -8.95 15.62 2.34
CA ARG A 136 -9.61 16.55 1.40
C ARG A 136 -8.76 17.78 1.09
N GLU A 137 -8.11 18.36 2.09
CA GLU A 137 -7.20 19.50 1.91
C GLU A 137 -5.97 19.13 1.07
N LEU A 138 -5.36 17.97 1.34
CA LEU A 138 -4.25 17.44 0.54
C LEU A 138 -4.69 17.24 -0.90
N ALA A 139 -5.80 16.55 -1.11
CA ALA A 139 -6.28 16.16 -2.43
C ALA A 139 -6.70 17.36 -3.29
N ALA A 140 -7.20 18.44 -2.68
CA ALA A 140 -7.51 19.69 -3.39
C ALA A 140 -6.29 20.32 -4.07
N ARG A 141 -5.07 20.01 -3.59
CA ARG A 141 -3.79 20.49 -4.14
C ARG A 141 -3.14 19.48 -5.09
N ALA A 142 -3.78 18.34 -5.33
CA ALA A 142 -3.20 17.29 -6.15
C ALA A 142 -3.18 17.67 -7.64
N PRO A 143 -2.18 17.19 -8.41
CA PRO A 143 -2.15 17.34 -9.86
C PRO A 143 -3.27 16.54 -10.55
N SER A 144 -3.78 15.48 -9.91
CA SER A 144 -4.85 14.63 -10.44
C SER A 144 -6.25 15.20 -10.18
N ALA A 145 -7.09 15.21 -11.22
CA ALA A 145 -8.51 15.52 -11.14
C ALA A 145 -9.29 14.48 -10.32
N ALA A 146 -9.00 13.18 -10.48
CA ALA A 146 -9.62 12.13 -9.67
C ALA A 146 -9.42 12.35 -8.16
N LEU A 147 -8.24 12.84 -7.75
CA LEU A 147 -7.97 13.20 -6.36
C LEU A 147 -8.74 14.47 -5.94
N ARG A 148 -8.69 15.54 -6.73
CA ARG A 148 -9.39 16.79 -6.42
C ARG A 148 -10.91 16.60 -6.28
N ASP A 149 -11.49 15.73 -7.09
CA ASP A 149 -12.93 15.44 -7.13
C ASP A 149 -13.34 14.29 -6.19
N ALA A 150 -12.40 13.75 -5.41
CA ALA A 150 -12.64 12.63 -4.52
C ALA A 150 -13.71 12.94 -3.46
N ARG A 151 -14.60 11.97 -3.22
CA ARG A 151 -15.65 12.05 -2.22
C ARG A 151 -15.16 11.49 -0.88
N TRP A 152 -14.97 12.37 0.10
CA TRP A 152 -14.59 12.00 1.46
C TRP A 152 -15.84 11.90 2.33
N ARG A 153 -16.16 10.69 2.81
CA ARG A 153 -17.38 10.41 3.55
C ARG A 153 -17.07 9.76 4.89
N ARG A 154 -17.66 10.30 5.95
CA ARG A 154 -17.62 9.66 7.25
C ARG A 154 -18.50 8.41 7.25
N ALA A 155 -17.94 7.28 7.63
CA ALA A 155 -18.63 6.00 7.72
C ALA A 155 -18.09 5.19 8.91
N ARG A 156 -18.95 4.41 9.57
CA ARG A 156 -18.48 3.37 10.48
C ARG A 156 -18.02 2.17 9.64
N ILE A 157 -16.88 1.61 10.00
CA ILE A 157 -16.28 0.47 9.32
C ILE A 157 -16.62 -0.76 10.15
N ASP A 158 -17.84 -1.24 9.96
CA ASP A 158 -18.40 -2.39 10.67
C ASP A 158 -19.27 -3.23 9.70
N ALA A 159 -19.96 -4.23 10.22
CA ALA A 159 -20.79 -5.12 9.39
C ALA A 159 -21.95 -4.43 8.63
N ALA A 160 -22.30 -3.19 8.96
CA ALA A 160 -23.30 -2.42 8.25
C ALA A 160 -22.72 -1.52 7.15
N LEU A 161 -21.41 -1.61 6.88
CA LEU A 161 -20.74 -0.82 5.85
C LEU A 161 -21.30 -1.18 4.46
N ASP A 162 -21.94 -0.20 3.84
CA ASP A 162 -22.39 -0.28 2.45
C ASP A 162 -21.35 0.33 1.52
N VAL A 163 -20.90 -0.45 0.53
CA VAL A 163 -19.89 -0.06 -0.45
C VAL A 163 -20.56 -0.10 -1.83
N PRO A 164 -20.78 1.07 -2.47
CA PRO A 164 -21.34 1.10 -3.82
C PRO A 164 -20.45 0.35 -4.83
N PRO A 165 -21.03 -0.25 -5.88
CA PRO A 165 -20.26 -0.93 -6.92
C PRO A 165 -19.15 -0.05 -7.51
N THR A 166 -17.95 -0.63 -7.66
CA THR A 166 -16.75 0.09 -8.13
C THR A 166 -15.77 -0.87 -8.81
N GLY A 167 -14.79 -0.34 -9.54
CA GLY A 167 -13.73 -1.16 -10.14
C GLY A 167 -12.73 -1.69 -9.09
N LEU A 168 -12.21 -0.78 -8.25
CA LEU A 168 -11.21 -1.07 -7.21
C LEU A 168 -11.75 -0.76 -5.82
N VAL A 169 -11.54 -1.67 -4.88
CA VAL A 169 -11.57 -1.39 -3.44
C VAL A 169 -10.19 -1.55 -2.83
N THR A 170 -9.74 -0.57 -2.07
CA THR A 170 -8.57 -0.69 -1.18
C THR A 170 -9.00 -0.77 0.28
N VAL A 171 -8.32 -1.61 1.04
CA VAL A 171 -8.43 -1.72 2.50
C VAL A 171 -7.02 -1.68 3.07
N SER A 172 -6.56 -0.50 3.47
CA SER A 172 -5.13 -0.27 3.79
C SER A 172 -4.93 0.17 5.24
N TYR A 173 -4.15 -0.60 6.00
CA TYR A 173 -3.77 -0.35 7.40
C TYR A 173 -4.93 -0.18 8.40
N VAL A 174 -6.15 -0.59 8.03
CA VAL A 174 -7.35 -0.44 8.89
C VAL A 174 -7.78 -1.75 9.56
N LEU A 175 -7.50 -2.93 8.98
CA LEU A 175 -8.00 -4.19 9.55
C LEU A 175 -7.47 -4.40 10.96
N GLY A 176 -6.22 -4.00 11.23
CA GLY A 176 -5.63 -4.04 12.57
C GLY A 176 -6.45 -3.32 13.66
N GLU A 177 -7.23 -2.30 13.29
CA GLU A 177 -8.04 -1.49 14.21
C GLU A 177 -9.44 -2.07 14.48
N LEU A 178 -9.85 -3.05 13.66
CA LEU A 178 -11.19 -3.62 13.69
C LEU A 178 -11.27 -4.87 14.56
N THR A 179 -12.48 -5.17 15.05
CA THR A 179 -12.79 -6.47 15.66
C THR A 179 -12.69 -7.60 14.62
N PRO A 180 -12.47 -8.87 15.02
CA PRO A 180 -12.44 -9.98 14.06
C PRO A 180 -13.70 -10.10 13.18
N ALA A 181 -14.87 -9.82 13.76
CA ALA A 181 -16.14 -9.84 13.04
C ALA A 181 -16.23 -8.70 12.01
N ASP A 182 -15.81 -7.50 12.38
CA ASP A 182 -15.81 -6.35 11.47
C ASP A 182 -14.79 -6.51 10.35
N ARG A 183 -13.59 -7.07 10.62
CA ARG A 183 -12.60 -7.41 9.58
C ARG A 183 -13.20 -8.31 8.52
N THR A 184 -13.87 -9.36 8.97
CA THR A 184 -14.59 -10.32 8.13
C THR A 184 -15.61 -9.60 7.26
N ALA A 185 -16.49 -8.82 7.88
CA ALA A 185 -17.58 -8.17 7.17
C ALA A 185 -17.09 -7.12 6.16
N VAL A 186 -16.01 -6.39 6.48
CA VAL A 186 -15.42 -5.40 5.57
C VAL A 186 -14.79 -6.04 4.33
N VAL A 187 -14.08 -7.16 4.50
CA VAL A 187 -13.52 -7.90 3.35
C VAL A 187 -14.66 -8.46 2.48
N ASP A 188 -15.73 -8.97 3.09
CA ASP A 188 -16.89 -9.47 2.36
C ASP A 188 -17.62 -8.34 1.61
N ALA A 189 -17.78 -7.17 2.24
CA ALA A 189 -18.36 -5.99 1.60
C ALA A 189 -17.50 -5.50 0.41
N ALA A 190 -16.18 -5.48 0.57
CA ALA A 190 -15.25 -5.17 -0.51
C ALA A 190 -15.37 -6.16 -1.68
N ALA A 191 -15.41 -7.46 -1.38
CA ALA A 191 -15.56 -8.53 -2.37
C ALA A 191 -16.91 -8.46 -3.12
N GLY A 192 -17.98 -8.05 -2.43
CA GLY A 192 -19.31 -7.86 -3.00
C GLY A 192 -19.43 -6.65 -3.93
N ALA A 193 -18.66 -5.60 -3.68
CA ALA A 193 -18.77 -4.32 -4.39
C ALA A 193 -17.77 -4.14 -5.53
N ALA A 194 -16.69 -4.92 -5.59
CA ALA A 194 -15.57 -4.65 -6.51
C ALA A 194 -15.22 -5.79 -7.46
N GLU A 195 -14.63 -5.42 -8.60
CA GLU A 195 -13.97 -6.35 -9.52
C GLU A 195 -12.56 -6.70 -9.03
N VAL A 196 -11.91 -5.75 -8.34
CA VAL A 196 -10.55 -5.86 -7.81
C VAL A 196 -10.52 -5.37 -6.36
N VAL A 197 -9.90 -6.15 -5.48
CA VAL A 197 -9.71 -5.80 -4.06
C VAL A 197 -8.22 -5.87 -3.73
N ALA A 198 -7.68 -4.81 -3.14
CA ALA A 198 -6.33 -4.78 -2.60
C ALA A 198 -6.37 -4.51 -1.10
N VAL A 199 -5.75 -5.40 -0.32
CA VAL A 199 -5.64 -5.28 1.14
C VAL A 199 -4.17 -5.16 1.51
N VAL A 200 -3.83 -4.16 2.33
CA VAL A 200 -2.46 -3.87 2.77
C VAL A 200 -2.45 -3.70 4.28
N GLU A 201 -1.50 -4.33 4.96
CA GLU A 201 -1.34 -4.27 6.42
C GLU A 201 0.16 -4.15 6.79
N PRO A 202 0.49 -3.74 8.03
CA PRO A 202 1.86 -3.75 8.52
C PRO A 202 2.52 -5.14 8.35
N GLY A 203 3.80 -5.16 7.98
CA GLY A 203 4.58 -6.38 7.72
C GLY A 203 5.03 -7.08 9.00
N THR A 204 4.09 -7.29 9.92
CA THR A 204 4.23 -7.98 11.20
C THR A 204 3.55 -9.36 11.12
N PRO A 205 3.83 -10.28 12.06
CA PRO A 205 3.12 -11.56 12.12
C PRO A 205 1.59 -11.39 12.16
N ASP A 206 1.09 -10.42 12.93
CA ASP A 206 -0.35 -10.15 13.04
C ASP A 206 -0.95 -9.55 11.75
N GLY A 207 -0.21 -8.66 11.08
CA GLY A 207 -0.65 -8.10 9.79
C GLY A 207 -0.67 -9.17 8.71
N TYR A 208 0.34 -10.03 8.65
CA TYR A 208 0.37 -11.18 7.76
C TYR A 208 -0.83 -12.11 7.97
N ARG A 209 -1.17 -12.45 9.22
CA ARG A 209 -2.33 -13.29 9.53
C ARG A 209 -3.63 -12.69 9.00
N ARG A 210 -3.84 -11.38 9.18
CA ARG A 210 -5.00 -10.67 8.59
C ARG A 210 -5.01 -10.71 7.07
N ILE A 211 -3.84 -10.60 6.43
CA ILE A 211 -3.73 -10.72 4.97
C ILE A 211 -4.09 -12.12 4.48
N ILE A 212 -3.65 -13.18 5.17
CA ILE A 212 -4.03 -14.56 4.80
C ILE A 212 -5.53 -14.79 5.02
N GLU A 213 -6.09 -14.34 6.14
CA GLU A 213 -7.54 -14.38 6.37
C GLU A 213 -8.31 -13.66 5.26
N ALA A 214 -7.91 -12.43 4.89
CA ALA A 214 -8.55 -11.68 3.81
C ALA A 214 -8.39 -12.36 2.45
N ARG A 215 -7.20 -12.89 2.16
CA ARG A 215 -6.89 -13.63 0.94
C ARG A 215 -7.80 -14.84 0.76
N ASP A 216 -7.92 -15.67 1.79
CA ASP A 216 -8.70 -16.90 1.72
C ASP A 216 -10.19 -16.61 1.55
N ARG A 217 -10.69 -15.54 2.19
CA ARG A 217 -12.05 -15.04 1.96
C ARG A 217 -12.28 -14.56 0.53
N LEU A 218 -11.34 -13.79 -0.04
CA LEU A 218 -11.43 -13.32 -1.43
C LEU A 218 -11.46 -14.51 -2.41
N VAL A 219 -10.60 -15.52 -2.21
CA VAL A 219 -10.60 -16.74 -3.02
C VAL A 219 -11.92 -17.50 -2.88
N ALA A 220 -12.43 -17.65 -1.66
CA ALA A 220 -13.74 -18.28 -1.42
C ALA A 220 -14.90 -17.51 -2.07
N ALA A 221 -14.77 -16.19 -2.21
CA ALA A 221 -15.71 -15.33 -2.93
C ALA A 221 -15.55 -15.37 -4.47
N GLY A 222 -14.66 -16.22 -4.99
CA GLY A 222 -14.44 -16.43 -6.43
C GLY A 222 -13.39 -15.51 -7.06
N PHE A 223 -12.55 -14.85 -6.26
CA PHE A 223 -11.43 -14.07 -6.79
C PHE A 223 -10.20 -14.95 -7.08
N HIS A 224 -9.39 -14.48 -8.02
CA HIS A 224 -8.05 -14.98 -8.30
C HIS A 224 -7.01 -14.03 -7.72
N ILE A 225 -5.96 -14.56 -7.08
CA ILE A 225 -4.87 -13.72 -6.56
C ILE A 225 -3.98 -13.25 -7.71
N ALA A 226 -3.85 -11.93 -7.85
CA ALA A 226 -3.00 -11.28 -8.85
C ALA A 226 -1.60 -11.00 -8.30
N ALA A 227 -1.50 -10.61 -7.03
CA ALA A 227 -0.25 -10.34 -6.33
C ALA A 227 -0.45 -10.41 -4.80
N PRO A 228 0.60 -10.60 -3.98
CA PRO A 228 1.97 -10.97 -4.34
C PRO A 228 2.09 -12.44 -4.72
N CYS A 229 1.16 -13.28 -4.24
CA CYS A 229 1.21 -14.72 -4.39
C CYS A 229 1.11 -15.10 -5.87
N PRO A 230 1.93 -16.06 -6.34
CA PRO A 230 1.88 -16.54 -7.72
C PRO A 230 0.74 -17.54 -7.98
N HIS A 231 -0.04 -17.90 -6.95
CA HIS A 231 -1.13 -18.85 -7.00
C HIS A 231 -2.29 -18.44 -6.07
N SER A 232 -3.45 -19.08 -6.28
CA SER A 232 -4.66 -18.91 -5.43
C SER A 232 -4.90 -20.06 -4.44
N ALA A 233 -4.07 -21.12 -4.44
CA ALA A 233 -4.13 -22.20 -3.45
C ALA A 233 -3.74 -21.76 -2.03
N ALA A 234 -3.86 -22.61 -1.02
CA ALA A 234 -3.47 -22.26 0.36
C ALA A 234 -2.01 -21.73 0.43
N CYS A 235 -1.75 -20.79 1.34
CA CYS A 235 -0.39 -20.26 1.51
C CYS A 235 0.56 -21.36 2.02
N PRO A 236 1.74 -21.57 1.41
CA PRO A 236 2.65 -22.64 1.81
C PRO A 236 3.47 -22.34 3.08
N ILE A 237 3.35 -21.13 3.66
CA ILE A 237 3.95 -20.82 4.97
C ILE A 237 3.08 -21.45 6.05
N GLU A 238 3.68 -22.32 6.87
CA GLU A 238 3.00 -22.91 8.02
C GLU A 238 2.71 -21.84 9.08
N GLU A 239 1.46 -21.79 9.55
CA GLU A 239 1.01 -20.81 10.52
C GLU A 239 1.87 -20.82 11.79
N GLY A 240 2.30 -19.65 12.24
CA GLY A 240 3.12 -19.49 13.45
C GLY A 240 4.62 -19.80 13.27
N THR A 241 5.05 -20.34 12.13
CA THR A 241 6.47 -20.61 11.86
C THR A 241 7.20 -19.42 11.24
N ASP A 242 6.51 -18.66 10.38
CA ASP A 242 7.04 -17.50 9.67
C ASP A 242 5.91 -16.59 9.18
N TRP A 243 6.24 -15.45 8.56
CA TRP A 243 5.28 -14.56 7.92
C TRP A 243 5.81 -13.98 6.60
N CYS A 244 4.93 -13.85 5.60
CA CYS A 244 5.28 -13.18 4.34
C CYS A 244 5.07 -11.67 4.47
N HIS A 245 6.12 -10.90 4.20
CA HIS A 245 6.10 -9.44 4.15
C HIS A 245 7.11 -8.94 3.12
N PHE A 246 7.08 -7.64 2.85
CA PHE A 246 7.93 -6.92 1.92
C PHE A 246 8.40 -5.60 2.55
N ALA A 247 9.23 -4.85 1.84
CA ALA A 247 9.71 -3.56 2.29
C ALA A 247 9.59 -2.51 1.17
N ALA A 248 8.93 -1.40 1.47
CA ALA A 248 8.90 -0.22 0.61
C ALA A 248 9.85 0.83 1.20
N ARG A 249 10.72 1.39 0.36
CA ARG A 249 11.66 2.43 0.80
C ARG A 249 10.97 3.78 0.81
N VAL A 250 11.01 4.44 1.96
CA VAL A 250 10.39 5.73 2.22
C VAL A 250 11.50 6.78 2.41
N SER A 251 11.46 7.83 1.60
CA SER A 251 12.33 9.00 1.81
C SER A 251 11.88 9.79 3.03
N ARG A 252 12.78 10.03 3.98
CA ARG A 252 12.47 10.82 5.18
C ARG A 252 12.53 12.31 4.88
N SER A 253 11.45 13.02 5.20
CA SER A 253 11.43 14.48 5.23
C SER A 253 12.41 15.06 6.26
N SER A 254 12.71 16.36 6.17
CA SER A 254 13.46 17.10 7.22
C SER A 254 12.80 16.93 8.60
N LEU A 255 11.47 17.02 8.64
CA LEU A 255 10.68 16.74 9.85
C LEU A 255 10.92 15.31 10.33
N HIS A 256 10.77 14.28 9.49
CA HIS A 256 10.99 12.89 9.89
C HIS A 256 12.37 12.65 10.49
N ARG A 257 13.41 13.29 9.95
CA ARG A 257 14.78 13.20 10.48
C ARG A 257 14.91 13.87 11.85
N GLN A 258 14.32 15.05 12.04
CA GLN A 258 14.28 15.75 13.32
C GLN A 258 13.49 14.97 14.37
N VAL A 259 12.36 14.40 13.96
CA VAL A 259 11.40 13.64 14.77
C VAL A 259 11.96 12.31 15.26
N LYS A 260 12.57 11.52 14.37
CA LYS A 260 13.04 10.16 14.70
C LYS A 260 14.45 10.14 15.31
N GLY A 261 15.11 11.29 15.43
CA GLY A 261 16.52 11.38 15.84
C GLY A 261 17.44 10.52 14.95
N ALA A 262 17.05 10.30 13.70
CA ALA A 262 17.62 9.30 12.83
C ALA A 262 18.47 9.95 11.74
N SER A 263 19.72 9.49 11.61
CA SER A 263 20.72 10.05 10.69
C SER A 263 20.51 9.66 9.23
N LEU A 264 19.82 8.53 8.96
CA LEU A 264 19.57 8.06 7.61
C LEU A 264 18.42 8.83 6.96
N ALA A 265 18.59 9.21 5.69
CA ALA A 265 17.62 9.94 4.89
C ALA A 265 16.43 9.09 4.39
N TRP A 266 16.38 7.80 4.76
CA TRP A 266 15.35 6.86 4.33
C TRP A 266 15.04 5.85 5.44
N GLU A 267 13.89 5.20 5.32
CA GLU A 267 13.51 4.02 6.10
C GLU A 267 12.75 3.02 5.25
N ASP A 268 12.71 1.77 5.71
CA ASP A 268 11.93 0.73 5.04
C ASP A 268 10.63 0.52 5.83
N GLU A 269 9.48 0.83 5.22
CA GLU A 269 8.18 0.41 5.75
C GLU A 269 7.97 -1.05 5.38
N LYS A 270 7.78 -1.89 6.40
CA LYS A 270 7.46 -3.30 6.20
C LYS A 270 5.96 -3.46 6.07
N PHE A 271 5.51 -4.19 5.06
CA PHE A 271 4.09 -4.39 4.77
C PHE A 271 3.82 -5.82 4.27
N SER A 272 2.60 -6.28 4.45
CA SER A 272 2.05 -7.49 3.86
C SER A 272 0.82 -7.07 3.04
N TYR A 273 0.55 -7.75 1.93
CA TYR A 273 -0.58 -7.39 1.09
C TYR A 273 -1.15 -8.59 0.32
N VAL A 274 -2.37 -8.43 -0.17
CA VAL A 274 -2.98 -9.27 -1.19
C VAL A 274 -3.76 -8.37 -2.16
N ALA A 275 -3.63 -8.64 -3.46
CA ALA A 275 -4.42 -8.03 -4.51
C ALA A 275 -5.09 -9.15 -5.31
N ALA A 276 -6.42 -9.09 -5.41
CA ALA A 276 -7.23 -10.14 -6.00
C ALA A 276 -8.21 -9.57 -7.03
N THR A 277 -8.51 -10.33 -8.08
CA THR A 277 -9.35 -9.93 -9.21
C THR A 277 -10.43 -10.95 -9.51
N ARG A 278 -11.61 -10.52 -9.97
CA ARG A 278 -12.69 -11.44 -10.44
C ARG A 278 -12.43 -12.04 -11.82
N PHE A 279 -11.53 -11.44 -12.58
CA PHE A 279 -11.06 -11.93 -13.86
C PHE A 279 -9.68 -12.57 -13.70
N ARG A 280 -9.25 -13.34 -14.71
CA ARG A 280 -7.98 -14.09 -14.64
C ARG A 280 -6.77 -13.14 -14.75
N PRO A 281 -5.91 -13.04 -13.71
CA PRO A 281 -4.69 -12.26 -13.78
C PRO A 281 -3.55 -13.07 -14.41
N GLY A 282 -2.45 -12.40 -14.75
CA GLY A 282 -1.16 -13.00 -15.06
C GLY A 282 -0.19 -12.80 -13.90
N PRO A 283 -0.29 -13.57 -12.80
CA PRO A 283 0.64 -13.42 -11.67
C PRO A 283 2.07 -13.79 -12.08
N ALA A 284 3.04 -13.49 -11.21
CA ALA A 284 4.42 -13.95 -11.41
C ALA A 284 4.48 -15.49 -11.35
N THR A 285 5.46 -16.12 -12.00
CA THR A 285 5.72 -17.56 -11.86
C THR A 285 6.32 -17.89 -10.50
N ALA A 286 7.20 -17.04 -9.99
CA ALA A 286 7.60 -17.04 -8.60
C ALA A 286 7.71 -15.61 -8.05
N ARG A 287 7.60 -15.49 -6.73
CA ARG A 287 7.75 -14.24 -5.99
C ARG A 287 8.91 -14.36 -5.02
N VAL A 288 9.81 -13.39 -5.02
CA VAL A 288 10.89 -13.30 -4.04
C VAL A 288 10.31 -12.90 -2.68
N VAL A 289 10.31 -13.83 -1.73
CA VAL A 289 9.65 -13.64 -0.42
C VAL A 289 10.61 -13.19 0.69
N ARG A 290 11.92 -13.17 0.44
CA ARG A 290 12.94 -12.63 1.37
C ARG A 290 13.95 -11.77 0.64
N ARG A 291 14.73 -10.97 1.36
CA ARG A 291 15.84 -10.21 0.78
C ARG A 291 16.83 -11.17 0.10
N PRO A 292 17.13 -11.00 -1.20
CA PRO A 292 18.14 -11.80 -1.88
C PRO A 292 19.49 -11.80 -1.14
N GLN A 293 20.09 -12.97 -0.97
CA GLN A 293 21.39 -13.11 -0.32
C GLN A 293 22.50 -13.13 -1.35
N THR A 294 23.15 -11.99 -1.55
CA THR A 294 24.30 -11.90 -2.45
C THR A 294 25.57 -12.40 -1.77
N ARG A 295 26.21 -13.41 -2.36
CA ARG A 295 27.51 -13.95 -1.95
C ARG A 295 28.51 -13.86 -3.11
N LYS A 296 29.79 -14.18 -2.85
CA LYS A 296 30.82 -14.17 -3.89
C LYS A 296 30.47 -15.16 -5.01
N GLY A 297 30.02 -14.63 -6.14
CA GLY A 297 29.74 -15.41 -7.35
C GLY A 297 28.38 -16.13 -7.38
N GLN A 298 27.49 -15.87 -6.41
CA GLN A 298 26.13 -16.42 -6.41
C GLN A 298 25.14 -15.52 -5.66
N VAL A 299 23.86 -15.63 -6.00
CA VAL A 299 22.73 -15.02 -5.29
C VAL A 299 21.78 -16.13 -4.88
N LEU A 300 21.33 -16.13 -3.62
CA LEU A 300 20.30 -17.07 -3.14
C LEU A 300 18.97 -16.32 -3.05
N LEU A 301 17.93 -16.92 -3.62
CA LEU A 301 16.57 -16.39 -3.65
C LEU A 301 15.65 -17.35 -2.90
N ASP A 302 14.91 -16.84 -1.92
CA ASP A 302 13.79 -17.57 -1.32
C ASP A 302 12.51 -17.18 -2.07
N LEU A 303 11.82 -18.19 -2.60
CA LEU A 303 10.77 -18.03 -3.59
C LEU A 303 9.49 -18.75 -3.13
N CYS A 304 8.35 -18.07 -3.29
CA CYS A 304 7.05 -18.73 -3.39
C CYS A 304 6.77 -18.96 -4.88
N ARG A 305 6.36 -20.16 -5.28
CA ARG A 305 6.17 -20.55 -6.69
C ARG A 305 4.70 -20.79 -7.02
N ASP A 306 4.35 -20.65 -8.29
CA ASP A 306 3.06 -21.03 -8.86
C ASP A 306 2.73 -22.53 -8.68
N THR A 307 3.75 -23.36 -8.43
CA THR A 307 3.66 -24.76 -7.97
C THR A 307 3.24 -24.92 -6.50
N GLU A 308 2.82 -23.83 -5.84
CA GLU A 308 2.25 -23.82 -4.49
C GLU A 308 3.26 -24.20 -3.39
N GLU A 309 4.55 -24.01 -3.65
CA GLU A 309 5.62 -24.37 -2.72
C GLU A 309 6.58 -23.21 -2.43
N LEU A 310 7.18 -23.25 -1.24
CA LEU A 310 8.36 -22.46 -0.92
C LEU A 310 9.61 -23.22 -1.36
N SER A 311 10.51 -22.51 -2.03
CA SER A 311 11.78 -23.09 -2.46
C SER A 311 12.91 -22.07 -2.35
N ARG A 312 14.14 -22.58 -2.33
CA ARG A 312 15.35 -21.77 -2.41
C ARG A 312 16.08 -22.05 -3.71
N GLU A 313 16.35 -21.01 -4.47
CA GLU A 313 17.10 -21.07 -5.71
C GLU A 313 18.47 -20.42 -5.55
N THR A 314 19.53 -21.05 -6.07
CA THR A 314 20.88 -20.49 -6.10
C THR A 314 21.26 -20.16 -7.53
N VAL A 315 21.41 -18.87 -7.82
CA VAL A 315 21.83 -18.37 -9.14
C VAL A 315 23.31 -18.03 -9.09
N THR A 316 24.11 -18.70 -9.91
CA THR A 316 25.58 -18.60 -9.91
C THR A 316 26.10 -17.79 -11.10
N LYS A 317 27.32 -17.24 -10.99
CA LYS A 317 27.98 -16.48 -12.07
C LYS A 317 28.03 -17.23 -13.41
N ARG A 318 28.02 -18.57 -13.39
CA ARG A 318 28.03 -19.42 -14.60
C ARG A 318 26.74 -19.28 -15.42
N GLN A 319 25.64 -18.86 -14.81
CA GLN A 319 24.34 -18.63 -15.45
C GLN A 319 24.23 -17.25 -16.13
N GLY A 320 25.34 -16.49 -16.22
CA GLY A 320 25.48 -15.35 -17.12
C GLY A 320 24.39 -14.27 -16.94
N PRO A 321 23.50 -14.03 -17.93
CA PRO A 321 22.41 -13.05 -17.83
C PRO A 321 21.52 -13.25 -16.59
N LEU A 322 21.17 -14.49 -16.24
CA LEU A 322 20.31 -14.77 -15.10
C LEU A 322 20.97 -14.35 -13.77
N TYR A 323 22.31 -14.46 -13.66
CA TYR A 323 23.05 -13.98 -12.50
C TYR A 323 23.09 -12.45 -12.41
N ARG A 324 23.10 -11.74 -13.55
CA ARG A 324 22.98 -10.27 -13.54
C ARG A 324 21.59 -9.88 -13.05
N ALA A 325 20.55 -10.47 -13.63
CA ALA A 325 19.17 -10.31 -13.16
C ALA A 325 19.01 -10.59 -11.66
N ALA A 326 19.54 -11.71 -11.16
CA ALA A 326 19.45 -12.08 -9.75
C ALA A 326 20.10 -11.05 -8.81
N ARG A 327 21.17 -10.37 -9.26
CA ARG A 327 21.84 -9.32 -8.45
C ARG A 327 21.03 -8.03 -8.36
N ASP A 328 20.21 -7.77 -9.37
CA ASP A 328 19.37 -6.58 -9.46
C ASP A 328 17.96 -6.83 -8.92
N THR A 329 17.63 -8.09 -8.64
CA THR A 329 16.36 -8.51 -8.04
C THR A 329 16.23 -7.97 -6.62
N ALA A 330 15.07 -7.39 -6.31
CA ALA A 330 14.69 -6.91 -5.00
C ALA A 330 13.73 -7.87 -4.29
N TRP A 331 13.52 -7.60 -3.01
CA TRP A 331 12.53 -8.33 -2.22
C TRP A 331 11.12 -7.96 -2.66
N GLY A 332 10.34 -8.96 -3.06
CA GLY A 332 9.01 -8.76 -3.62
C GLY A 332 8.98 -8.75 -5.14
N ASP A 333 10.11 -8.88 -5.83
CA ASP A 333 10.14 -8.93 -7.29
C ASP A 333 9.62 -10.28 -7.84
N PRO A 334 9.07 -10.27 -9.07
CA PRO A 334 8.80 -11.51 -9.79
C PRO A 334 10.11 -12.22 -10.17
N TRP A 335 10.10 -13.54 -10.18
CA TRP A 335 11.25 -14.35 -10.56
C TRP A 335 10.85 -15.54 -11.46
N PRO A 336 11.56 -15.82 -12.56
CA PRO A 336 12.58 -14.95 -13.18
C PRO A 336 11.97 -13.60 -13.61
N PRO A 337 12.79 -12.57 -13.88
CA PRO A 337 12.28 -11.33 -14.45
C PRO A 337 11.53 -11.66 -15.73
N ARG A 338 10.40 -10.98 -15.96
CA ARG A 338 9.67 -11.13 -17.22
C ARG A 338 10.61 -10.77 -18.37
N GLU A 339 10.63 -11.59 -19.41
CA GLU A 339 11.30 -11.21 -20.64
C GLU A 339 10.58 -9.98 -21.19
N ASP A 340 11.30 -8.87 -21.39
CA ASP A 340 10.76 -7.77 -22.17
C ASP A 340 10.34 -8.33 -23.53
N PRO A 341 9.14 -8.02 -24.06
CA PRO A 341 8.82 -8.38 -25.42
C PRO A 341 9.95 -7.83 -26.30
N ALA A 342 10.55 -8.72 -27.11
CA ALA A 342 11.60 -8.32 -28.03
C ALA A 342 11.12 -7.09 -28.85
N PRO A 343 11.97 -6.08 -29.04
CA PRO A 343 11.58 -4.80 -29.63
C PRO A 343 10.98 -4.92 -31.03
#